data_AF-A0A4Q0AFY6-F1
#
_entry.id   AF-A0A4Q0AFY6-F1
#
_cell.length_a   1.000
_cell.length_b   1.000
_cell.length_c   1.000
_cell.angle_alpha   90.00
_cell.angle_beta   90.00
_cell.angle_gamma   90.00
#
_symmetry.space_group_name_H-M   'P 1'
#
loop_
_entity.id
_entity.type
_entity.pdbx_description
1 polymer ?
#
loop_
_entity_poly.entity_id
_entity_poly.type
_entity_poly.pdbx_seq_one_letter_code
_entity_poly.pdbx_strand_id
1 'polypeptide(L)'
;MHSNTQQLKQELQNNEAIELCAKQCGVIGDTIKLKICYLLRHYPELNVTTIAKLADTSISNVSHSLRKLKEAGLVDARRQSQAMYYSLKKDAFRSILQVIGG
;
A
#
# COMPACT_ATOMS: atom_id res chain seq x y z
N MET A 1 -12.48 -28.62 27.36
CA MET A 1 -12.55 -28.00 26.01
C MET A 1 -12.63 -26.46 26.02
N HIS A 2 -12.48 -25.76 27.16
CA HIS A 2 -12.55 -24.28 27.21
C HIS A 2 -11.19 -23.57 27.04
N SER A 3 -10.07 -24.29 27.21
CA SER A 3 -8.73 -23.70 27.19
C SER A 3 -8.31 -23.17 25.82
N ASN A 4 -8.77 -23.78 24.72
CA ASN A 4 -8.36 -23.37 23.37
C ASN A 4 -8.92 -21.99 23.00
N THR A 5 -10.17 -21.71 23.36
CA THR A 5 -10.81 -20.41 23.06
C THR A 5 -10.21 -19.27 23.86
N GLN A 6 -9.72 -19.52 25.09
CA GLN A 6 -9.04 -18.51 25.90
C GLN A 6 -7.63 -18.19 25.35
N GLN A 7 -6.89 -19.21 24.88
CA GLN A 7 -5.60 -19.01 24.23
C GLN A 7 -5.75 -18.23 22.91
N LEU A 8 -6.71 -18.60 22.06
CA LEU A 8 -7.00 -17.88 20.81
C LEU A 8 -7.42 -16.41 21.07
N LYS A 9 -8.16 -16.15 22.15
CA LYS A 9 -8.50 -14.77 22.55
C LYS A 9 -7.27 -13.96 22.95
N GLN A 10 -6.30 -14.56 23.65
CA GLN A 10 -5.05 -13.88 24.04
C GLN A 10 -4.16 -13.59 22.83
N GLU A 11 -4.09 -14.50 21.85
CA GLU A 11 -3.38 -14.25 20.59
C GLU A 11 -3.97 -13.06 19.83
N LEU A 12 -5.31 -12.97 19.76
CA LEU A 12 -6.01 -11.84 19.15
C LEU A 12 -5.94 -10.54 19.97
N GLN A 13 -5.52 -10.59 21.24
CA GLN A 13 -5.31 -9.38 22.05
C GLN A 13 -3.97 -8.69 21.72
N ASN A 14 -2.99 -9.42 21.19
CA ASN A 14 -1.74 -8.84 20.70
C ASN A 14 -1.86 -8.54 19.19
N ASN A 15 -2.70 -7.56 18.85
CA ASN A 15 -3.18 -7.32 17.49
C ASN A 15 -2.44 -6.20 16.73
N GLU A 16 -1.30 -5.69 17.23
CA GLU A 16 -0.61 -4.56 16.58
C GLU A 16 -0.31 -4.84 15.09
N ALA A 17 0.12 -6.06 14.77
CA ALA A 17 0.35 -6.48 13.38
C ALA A 17 -0.95 -6.51 12.56
N ILE A 18 -2.05 -6.97 13.16
CA ILE A 18 -3.38 -7.05 12.53
C ILE A 18 -3.92 -5.64 12.27
N GLU A 19 -3.78 -4.72 13.23
CA GLU A 19 -4.20 -3.32 13.09
C GLU A 19 -3.39 -2.59 12.01
N LEU A 20 -2.07 -2.82 11.97
CA LEU A 20 -1.22 -2.30 10.91
C LEU A 20 -1.62 -2.87 9.54
N CYS A 21 -1.88 -4.18 9.46
CA CYS A 21 -2.36 -4.82 8.24
C CYS A 21 -3.72 -4.24 7.80
N ALA A 22 -4.67 -4.09 8.72
CA ALA A 22 -5.98 -3.50 8.43
C ALA A 22 -5.85 -2.05 7.92
N LYS A 23 -4.97 -1.25 8.53
CA LYS A 23 -4.68 0.11 8.09
C LYS A 23 -4.09 0.13 6.68
N GLN A 24 -3.12 -0.73 6.38
CA GLN A 24 -2.52 -0.81 5.04
C GLN A 24 -3.53 -1.33 4.00
N CYS A 25 -4.33 -2.33 4.34
CA CYS A 25 -5.44 -2.82 3.50
C CYS A 25 -6.47 -1.73 3.24
N GLY A 26 -6.84 -0.91 4.23
CA GLY A 26 -7.72 0.23 4.05
C GLY A 26 -7.13 1.30 3.12
N VAL A 27 -5.80 1.45 3.13
CA VAL A 27 -5.12 2.35 2.20
C VAL A 27 -5.11 1.78 0.78
N ILE A 28 -4.90 0.49 0.55
CA ILE A 28 -4.79 -0.07 -0.81
C ILE A 28 -6.09 -0.64 -1.37
N GLY A 29 -7.14 -0.81 -0.56
CA GLY A 29 -8.36 -1.56 -0.89
C GLY A 29 -9.27 -0.95 -1.97
N ASP A 30 -8.76 0.01 -2.75
CA ASP A 30 -9.47 0.57 -3.90
C ASP A 30 -8.66 0.32 -5.18
N THR A 31 -9.42 0.09 -6.26
CA THR A 31 -8.90 -0.36 -7.55
C THR A 31 -7.84 0.56 -8.12
N ILE A 32 -7.98 1.89 -7.99
CA ILE A 32 -6.98 2.83 -8.51
C ILE A 32 -5.65 2.65 -7.76
N LYS A 33 -5.68 2.51 -6.44
CA LYS A 33 -4.48 2.34 -5.63
C LYS A 33 -3.80 1.00 -5.89
N LEU A 34 -4.57 -0.08 -6.07
CA LEU A 34 -4.02 -1.37 -6.51
C LEU A 34 -3.34 -1.28 -7.88
N LYS A 35 -3.97 -0.61 -8.86
CA LYS A 35 -3.35 -0.38 -10.17
C LYS A 35 -2.03 0.38 -10.04
N ILE A 36 -1.98 1.43 -9.22
CA ILE A 36 -0.75 2.20 -8.96
C ILE A 36 0.33 1.31 -8.34
N CYS A 37 0.01 0.56 -7.28
CA CYS A 37 0.94 -0.34 -6.62
C CYS A 37 1.46 -1.43 -7.58
N TYR A 38 0.59 -2.00 -8.41
CA TYR A 38 0.96 -2.96 -9.46
C TYR A 38 1.95 -2.32 -10.45
N LEU A 39 1.63 -1.14 -10.98
CA LEU A 39 2.50 -0.43 -11.91
C LEU A 39 3.88 -0.16 -11.29
N LEU A 40 3.94 0.37 -10.06
CA LEU A 40 5.20 0.66 -9.37
C LEU A 40 5.96 -0.58 -8.90
N ARG A 41 5.30 -1.74 -8.82
CA ARG A 41 5.96 -3.03 -8.55
C ARG A 41 6.67 -3.57 -9.78
N HIS A 42 6.08 -3.40 -10.97
CA HIS A 42 6.61 -3.91 -12.23
C HIS A 42 7.51 -2.92 -12.96
N TYR A 43 7.33 -1.62 -12.72
CA TYR A 43 8.12 -0.55 -13.31
C TYR A 43 8.80 0.27 -12.19
N PRO A 44 10.15 0.33 -12.13
CA PRO A 44 10.88 0.85 -10.97
C PRO A 44 10.54 2.29 -10.56
N GLU A 45 10.31 3.16 -11.53
CA GLU A 45 9.89 4.56 -11.33
C GLU A 45 8.94 4.99 -12.45
N LEU A 46 7.83 5.65 -12.08
CA LEU A 46 6.89 6.24 -13.04
C LEU A 46 6.48 7.65 -12.61
N ASN A 47 6.23 8.53 -13.58
CA ASN A 47 5.67 9.86 -13.32
C ASN A 47 4.14 9.83 -13.25
N VAL A 48 3.55 10.86 -12.63
CA VAL A 48 2.10 10.95 -12.40
C VAL A 48 1.26 10.85 -13.70
N THR A 49 1.74 11.43 -14.80
CA THR A 49 1.03 11.44 -16.08
C THR A 49 0.99 10.05 -16.71
N THR A 50 2.10 9.32 -16.67
CA THR A 50 2.18 7.93 -17.15
C THR A 50 1.27 7.03 -16.32
N ILE A 51 1.29 7.18 -15.00
CA ILE A 51 0.42 6.40 -14.11
C ILE A 51 -1.05 6.69 -14.40
N ALA A 52 -1.44 7.96 -14.59
CA ALA A 52 -2.81 8.33 -14.92
C ALA A 52 -3.29 7.71 -16.24
N LYS A 53 -2.44 7.74 -17.26
CA LYS A 53 -2.72 7.12 -18.57
C LYS A 53 -2.90 5.60 -18.46
N LEU A 54 -2.03 4.91 -17.71
CA LEU A 54 -2.07 3.45 -17.58
C LEU A 54 -3.18 2.97 -16.62
N ALA A 55 -3.50 3.74 -15.59
CA ALA A 55 -4.56 3.42 -14.64
C ALA A 55 -5.97 3.76 -15.17
N ASP A 56 -6.05 4.41 -16.34
CA ASP A 56 -7.27 4.91 -16.97
C ASP A 56 -8.05 5.86 -16.04
N THR A 57 -7.37 6.90 -15.55
CA THR A 57 -7.95 7.87 -14.63
C THR A 57 -7.29 9.25 -14.74
N SER A 58 -7.82 10.24 -14.03
CA SER A 58 -7.29 11.61 -14.08
C SER A 58 -5.98 11.76 -13.29
N ILE A 59 -5.14 12.71 -13.69
CA ILE A 59 -3.92 13.09 -12.94
C ILE A 59 -4.26 13.51 -11.51
N SER A 60 -5.39 14.17 -11.30
CA SER A 60 -5.87 14.57 -9.97
C SER A 60 -6.16 13.36 -9.08
N ASN A 61 -6.84 12.34 -9.62
CA ASN A 61 -7.11 11.10 -8.89
C ASN A 61 -5.82 10.36 -8.55
N VAL A 62 -4.87 10.28 -9.49
CA VAL A 62 -3.57 9.65 -9.25
C VAL A 62 -2.78 10.43 -8.20
N SER A 63 -2.75 11.76 -8.27
CA SER A 63 -2.05 12.61 -7.30
C SER A 63 -2.59 12.42 -5.89
N HIS A 64 -3.92 12.36 -5.74
CA HIS A 64 -4.57 12.10 -4.46
C HIS A 64 -4.25 10.71 -3.92
N SER A 65 -4.31 9.69 -4.79
CA SER A 65 -3.94 8.32 -4.44
C SER A 65 -2.47 8.19 -4.03
N LEU A 66 -1.54 8.78 -4.79
CA LEU A 66 -0.10 8.78 -4.48
C LEU A 66 0.20 9.52 -3.17
N ARG A 67 -0.53 10.60 -2.86
CA ARG A 67 -0.42 11.27 -1.57
C ARG A 67 -0.79 10.33 -0.42
N LYS A 68 -1.94 9.65 -0.50
CA LYS A 68 -2.37 8.69 0.53
C LYS A 68 -1.42 7.51 0.66
N LEU A 69 -0.95 6.97 -0.47
CA LEU A 69 0.04 5.88 -0.49
C LEU A 69 1.36 6.33 0.16
N LYS A 70 1.78 7.58 -0.06
CA LYS A 70 2.98 8.16 0.55
C LYS A 70 2.81 8.38 2.06
N GLU A 71 1.66 8.91 2.49
CA GLU A 71 1.31 9.09 3.91
C GLU A 71 1.24 7.73 4.65
N ALA A 72 0.83 6.67 3.95
CA ALA A 72 0.87 5.30 4.46
C ALA A 72 2.24 4.63 4.38
N GLY A 73 3.27 5.33 3.89
CA GLY A 73 4.64 4.82 3.78
C GLY A 73 4.84 3.75 2.70
N LEU A 74 3.95 3.62 1.71
CA LEU A 74 4.01 2.58 0.68
C LEU A 74 4.84 2.98 -0.54
N VAL A 75 4.94 4.28 -0.83
CA VAL A 75 5.67 4.79 -2.00
C VAL A 75 6.65 5.89 -1.59
N ASP A 76 7.71 6.03 -2.37
CA ASP A 76 8.62 7.18 -2.34
C ASP A 76 8.36 8.10 -3.53
N ALA A 77 8.82 9.34 -3.42
CA ALA A 77 8.68 10.35 -4.46
C ALA A 77 10.02 11.06 -4.68
N ARG A 78 10.44 11.15 -5.94
CA ARG A 78 11.69 11.77 -6.38
C ARG A 78 11.41 12.81 -7.43
N ARG A 79 12.03 13.99 -7.32
CA ARG A 79 11.95 15.01 -8.35
C ARG A 79 13.12 14.84 -9.33
N GLN A 80 12.81 14.78 -10.62
CA GLN A 80 13.81 14.80 -11.69
C GLN A 80 13.45 15.92 -12.68
N SER A 81 14.28 16.96 -12.70
CA SER A 81 14.04 18.20 -13.46
C SER A 81 12.68 18.83 -13.08
N GLN A 82 11.73 18.84 -14.02
CA GLN A 82 10.39 19.42 -13.82
C GLN A 82 9.33 18.38 -13.43
N ALA A 83 9.65 17.09 -13.41
CA ALA A 83 8.69 16.01 -13.15
C ALA A 83 8.91 15.32 -11.81
N MET A 84 7.81 14.88 -11.20
CA MET A 84 7.81 14.00 -10.02
C MET A 84 7.66 12.54 -10.45
N TYR A 85 8.56 11.70 -9.97
CA TYR A 85 8.58 10.25 -10.15
C TYR A 85 8.27 9.57 -8.83
N TYR A 86 7.65 8.40 -8.91
CA TYR A 86 7.23 7.62 -7.76
C TYR A 86 7.73 6.19 -7.90
N SER A 87 8.05 5.56 -6.77
CA SER A 87 8.51 4.17 -6.68
C SER A 87 7.87 3.48 -5.48
N LEU A 88 7.70 2.16 -5.56
CA LEU A 88 7.19 1.37 -4.44
C LEU A 88 8.31 1.10 -3.43
N LYS A 89 8.04 1.24 -2.13
CA LYS A 89 9.02 0.88 -1.10
C LYS A 89 9.27 -0.63 -1.06
N LYS A 90 10.52 -1.03 -0.79
CA LYS A 90 10.92 -2.45 -0.70
C LYS A 90 10.06 -3.23 0.30
N ASP A 91 9.75 -2.61 1.44
CA ASP A 91 8.98 -3.23 2.52
C ASP A 91 7.49 -2.81 2.53
N ALA A 92 6.97 -2.21 1.45
CA ALA A 92 5.62 -1.64 1.41
C ALA A 92 4.52 -2.62 1.87
N PHE A 93 4.65 -3.89 1.52
CA PHE A 93 3.66 -4.94 1.83
C PHE A 93 4.12 -5.95 2.88
N ARG A 94 5.24 -5.70 3.56
CA ARG A 94 5.83 -6.69 4.48
C ARG A 94 4.88 -7.05 5.62
N SER A 95 4.18 -6.07 6.20
CA SER A 95 3.24 -6.30 7.30
C SER A 95 1.97 -7.02 6.86
N ILE A 96 1.46 -6.75 5.64
CA ILE A 96 0.30 -7.48 5.08
C ILE A 96 0.65 -8.97 4.88
N LEU A 97 1.83 -9.26 4.34
CA LEU A 97 2.28 -10.63 4.10
C LEU A 97 2.54 -11.39 5.41
N GLN A 98 3.04 -10.72 6.45
CA GLN A 98 3.33 -11.36 7.75
C GLN A 98 2.07 -11.80 8.51
N VAL A 99 0.93 -11.15 8.31
CA VAL A 99 -0.31 -11.48 9.04
C VAL A 99 -1.14 -12.56 8.33
N ILE A 100 -1.13 -12.58 6.99
CA ILE A 100 -2.04 -13.43 6.19
C ILE A 100 -1.28 -14.49 5.36
N GLY A 101 -0.01 -14.24 5.03
CA GLY A 101 0.76 -15.04 4.07
C GLY A 101 1.97 -15.77 4.68
N GLY A 102 1.77 -16.42 5.83
CA GLY A 102 2.71 -17.39 6.40
C GLY A 102 2.70 -18.71 5.65
#